data_AF-A0A3E0MPV2-F1
#
_entry.id   AF-A0A3E0MPV2-F1
#
_cell.length_a   1.000
_cell.length_b   1.000
_cell.length_c   1.000
_cell.angle_alpha   90.00
_cell.angle_beta   90.00
_cell.angle_gamma   90.00
#
_symmetry.space_group_name_H-M   'P 1'
#
loop_
_entity.id
_entity.type
_entity.pdbx_description
1 polymer ?
#
loop_
_entity_poly.entity_id
_entity_poly.type
_entity_poly.pdbx_seq_one_letter_code
_entity_poly.pdbx_strand_id
1 'polypeptide(L)'
;MEHYLSLFVRAVFIENMALAFFLGMCTFLAVSKKISAAFGLGVAVVVVLTITVPVNNLIYQNLLADGALAWAGYPDLDLSFLGLLSYIGVIAALVQILEMFLDKYVPALYAALGVFLPLITVNCAILGASLFMVERSYDFGEGVVFGF
;
A
#
# COMPACT_ATOMS: atom_id res chain seq x y z
N MET A 1 7.11 -22.46 -3.37
CA MET A 1 6.66 -22.29 -1.97
C MET A 1 7.79 -21.81 -1.08
N GLU A 2 9.00 -22.38 -1.18
CA GLU A 2 10.19 -21.88 -0.47
C GLU A 2 10.56 -20.43 -0.84
N HIS A 3 10.37 -20.03 -2.10
CA HIS A 3 10.58 -18.64 -2.56
C HIS A 3 9.61 -17.63 -1.94
N TYR A 4 8.32 -17.97 -1.83
CA TYR A 4 7.33 -17.06 -1.22
C TYR A 4 7.53 -16.95 0.30
N LEU A 5 7.91 -18.03 0.96
CA LEU A 5 8.24 -18.02 2.40
C LEU A 5 9.53 -17.26 2.68
N SER A 6 10.57 -17.40 1.85
CA SER A 6 11.81 -16.62 2.00
C SER A 6 11.58 -15.14 1.72
N LEU A 7 10.72 -14.80 0.74
CA LEU A 7 10.32 -13.43 0.45
C LEU A 7 9.56 -12.81 1.63
N PHE A 8 8.60 -13.55 2.21
CA PHE A 8 7.85 -13.11 3.38
C PHE A 8 8.76 -12.87 4.59
N VAL A 9 9.63 -13.82 4.92
CA VAL A 9 10.60 -13.67 6.03
C VAL A 9 11.55 -12.51 5.78
N ARG A 10 11.98 -12.30 4.54
CA ARG A 10 12.87 -11.20 4.16
C ARG A 10 12.16 -9.84 4.23
N ALA A 11 10.92 -9.73 3.77
CA ALA A 11 10.12 -8.51 3.85
C ALA A 11 9.80 -8.11 5.30
N VAL A 12 9.49 -9.09 6.16
CA VAL A 12 9.12 -8.84 7.56
C VAL A 12 10.34 -8.53 8.44
N PHE A 13 11.46 -9.22 8.26
CA PHE A 13 12.61 -9.13 9.18
C PHE A 13 13.85 -8.45 8.62
N ILE A 14 14.14 -8.58 7.32
CA ILE A 14 15.41 -8.12 6.72
C ILE A 14 15.22 -6.76 6.03
N GLU A 15 14.11 -6.56 5.35
CA GLU A 15 13.77 -5.36 4.57
C GLU A 15 12.50 -4.68 5.12
N ASN A 16 12.35 -4.72 6.45
CA ASN A 16 11.19 -4.16 7.11
C ASN A 16 11.08 -2.66 6.83
N MET A 17 9.96 -2.25 6.22
CA MET A 17 9.72 -0.87 5.79
C MET A 17 9.84 0.15 6.93
N ALA A 18 9.49 -0.24 8.17
CA ALA A 18 9.54 0.64 9.33
C ALA A 18 10.92 0.66 10.01
N LEU A 19 11.59 -0.48 10.17
CA LEU A 19 12.85 -0.58 10.93
C LEU A 19 14.12 -0.41 10.07
N ALA A 20 14.09 -0.84 8.81
CA ALA A 20 15.27 -0.79 7.93
C ALA A 20 15.31 0.49 7.08
N PHE A 21 14.14 0.95 6.61
CA PHE A 21 14.05 2.10 5.70
C PHE A 21 13.44 3.36 6.34
N PHE A 22 12.98 3.30 7.59
CA PHE A 22 12.38 4.41 8.33
C PHE A 22 11.13 5.03 7.66
N LEU A 23 10.33 4.24 6.93
CA LEU A 23 9.05 4.71 6.35
C LEU A 23 7.90 4.57 7.35
N GLY A 24 6.90 5.47 7.27
CA GLY A 24 5.69 5.42 8.09
C GLY A 24 5.77 6.09 9.47
N MET A 25 6.91 6.73 9.79
CA MET A 25 7.18 7.33 11.11
C MET A 25 6.17 8.39 11.56
N CYS A 26 5.57 9.15 10.63
CA CYS A 26 4.60 10.22 10.96
C CYS A 26 3.39 9.67 11.73
N THR A 27 2.81 8.57 11.23
CA THR A 27 1.62 7.94 11.84
C THR A 27 1.99 7.16 13.09
N PHE A 28 3.19 6.57 13.13
CA PHE A 28 3.72 5.88 14.30
C PHE A 28 3.85 6.86 15.48
N LEU A 29 4.59 7.96 15.30
CA LEU A 29 4.81 8.96 16.35
C LEU A 29 3.50 9.63 16.83
N ALA A 30 2.52 9.80 15.95
CA ALA A 30 1.24 10.40 16.29
C ALA A 30 0.38 9.53 17.23
N VAL A 31 0.41 8.20 17.06
CA VAL A 31 -0.55 7.29 17.72
C VAL A 31 0.08 6.45 18.86
N SER A 32 1.39 6.57 19.10
CA SER A 32 2.13 5.84 20.15
C SER A 32 1.61 5.98 21.59
N LYS A 33 0.77 6.98 21.90
CA LYS A 33 0.28 7.22 23.27
C LYS A 33 -0.81 6.25 23.73
N LYS A 34 -1.56 5.63 22.81
CA LYS A 34 -2.68 4.74 23.14
C LYS A 34 -2.53 3.43 22.38
N ILE A 35 -2.22 2.35 23.12
CA ILE A 35 -2.01 1.01 22.55
C ILE A 35 -3.23 0.52 21.75
N SER A 36 -4.45 0.77 22.24
CA SER A 36 -5.68 0.38 21.54
C SER A 36 -5.85 1.07 20.19
N ALA A 37 -5.51 2.36 20.10
CA ALA A 37 -5.57 3.12 18.84
C ALA A 37 -4.43 2.72 17.89
N ALA A 38 -3.22 2.49 18.43
CA ALA A 38 -2.07 2.06 17.65
C ALA A 38 -2.29 0.70 17.01
N PHE A 39 -2.91 -0.23 17.74
CA PHE A 39 -3.26 -1.55 17.19
C PHE A 39 -4.30 -1.44 16.07
N GLY A 40 -5.37 -0.66 16.26
CA GLY A 40 -6.39 -0.45 15.24
C GLY A 40 -5.84 0.22 13.97
N LEU A 41 -4.96 1.21 14.12
CA LEU A 41 -4.27 1.84 12.99
C LEU A 41 -3.31 0.86 12.29
N GLY A 42 -2.58 0.04 13.04
CA GLY A 42 -1.68 -0.97 12.47
C GLY A 42 -2.42 -1.98 11.59
N VAL A 43 -3.55 -2.52 12.08
CA VAL A 43 -4.38 -3.43 11.30
C VAL A 43 -4.93 -2.74 10.05
N ALA A 44 -5.41 -1.50 10.19
CA ALA A 44 -5.89 -0.71 9.05
C ALA A 44 -4.81 -0.52 7.96
N VAL A 45 -3.59 -0.16 8.37
CA VAL A 45 -2.46 0.02 7.43
C VAL A 45 -2.09 -1.29 6.75
N VAL A 46 -2.02 -2.41 7.48
CA VAL A 46 -1.74 -3.73 6.88
C VAL A 46 -2.81 -4.10 5.85
N VAL A 47 -4.10 -3.95 6.18
CA VAL A 47 -5.20 -4.25 5.25
C VAL A 47 -5.09 -3.39 3.97
N VAL A 48 -4.84 -2.09 4.11
CA VAL A 48 -4.67 -1.20 2.95
C VAL A 48 -3.43 -1.60 2.14
N LEU A 49 -2.31 -1.92 2.78
CA LEU A 49 -1.08 -2.36 2.14
C LEU A 49 -1.30 -3.63 1.31
N THR A 50 -1.93 -4.65 1.92
CA THR A 50 -2.16 -5.96 1.31
C THR A 50 -3.08 -5.88 0.10
N ILE A 51 -3.99 -4.90 0.06
CA ILE A 51 -4.88 -4.68 -1.09
C ILE A 51 -4.23 -3.77 -2.13
N THR A 52 -3.54 -2.71 -1.69
CA THR A 52 -2.95 -1.70 -2.59
C THR A 52 -1.85 -2.30 -3.46
N VAL A 53 -0.94 -3.10 -2.88
CA VAL A 53 0.20 -3.65 -3.62
C VAL A 53 -0.23 -4.55 -4.79
N PRO A 54 -1.12 -5.56 -4.64
CA PRO A 54 -1.55 -6.37 -5.78
C PRO A 54 -2.41 -5.59 -6.79
N VAL A 55 -3.24 -4.64 -6.33
CA VAL A 55 -4.03 -3.78 -7.23
C VAL A 55 -3.11 -2.90 -8.07
N ASN A 56 -2.11 -2.28 -7.46
CA ASN A 56 -1.11 -1.48 -8.17
C ASN A 56 -0.25 -2.34 -9.10
N ASN A 57 0.03 -3.60 -8.76
CA ASN A 57 0.75 -4.51 -9.65
C ASN A 57 -0.08 -4.80 -10.91
N LEU A 58 -1.38 -5.06 -10.72
CA LEU A 58 -2.29 -5.30 -11.84
C LEU A 58 -2.43 -4.05 -12.73
N ILE A 59 -2.44 -2.85 -12.15
CA ILE A 59 -2.47 -1.58 -12.89
C ILE A 59 -1.14 -1.34 -13.60
N TYR A 60 -0.01 -1.62 -12.96
CA TYR A 60 1.31 -1.47 -13.59
C TYR A 60 1.43 -2.37 -14.83
N GLN A 61 1.08 -3.64 -14.71
CA GLN A 61 1.15 -4.60 -15.82
C GLN A 61 0.14 -4.32 -16.95
N ASN A 62 -1.09 -3.88 -16.63
CA ASN A 62 -2.16 -3.69 -17.64
C ASN A 62 -2.30 -2.25 -18.18
N LEU A 63 -1.74 -1.25 -17.51
CA LEU A 63 -2.00 0.15 -17.83
C LEU A 63 -0.74 1.01 -17.98
N LEU A 64 0.39 0.58 -17.40
CA LEU A 64 1.54 1.47 -17.19
C LEU A 64 2.86 0.98 -17.79
N ALA A 65 3.04 -0.32 -17.97
CA ALA A 65 4.22 -0.89 -18.61
C ALA A 65 4.31 -0.54 -20.11
N ASP A 66 5.53 -0.46 -20.64
CA ASP A 66 5.80 -0.27 -22.07
C ASP A 66 4.93 -1.22 -22.92
N GLY A 67 4.08 -0.65 -23.79
CA GLY A 67 3.21 -1.42 -24.69
C GLY A 67 1.92 -1.97 -24.09
N ALA A 68 1.61 -1.72 -22.81
CA ALA A 68 0.37 -2.20 -22.17
C ALA A 68 -0.92 -1.59 -22.78
N LEU A 69 -0.83 -0.43 -23.44
CA LEU A 69 -1.92 0.19 -24.20
C LEU A 69 -2.12 -0.41 -25.61
N ALA A 70 -1.56 -1.59 -25.90
CA ALA A 70 -1.82 -2.31 -27.15
C ALA A 70 -3.33 -2.58 -27.37
N TRP A 71 -4.11 -2.74 -26.30
CA TRP A 71 -5.56 -2.94 -26.37
C TRP A 71 -6.35 -1.67 -26.76
N ALA A 72 -5.76 -0.48 -26.62
CA ALA A 72 -6.38 0.81 -26.94
C ALA A 72 -5.78 1.50 -28.19
N GLY A 73 -4.84 0.86 -28.88
CA GLY A 73 -4.31 1.31 -30.18
C GLY A 73 -3.10 2.26 -30.13
N TYR A 74 -2.44 2.43 -28.98
CA TYR A 74 -1.23 3.26 -28.84
C TYR A 74 -0.07 2.44 -28.22
N PRO A 75 0.73 1.74 -29.03
CA PRO A 75 1.76 0.82 -28.55
C PRO A 75 3.03 1.50 -28.01
N ASP A 76 3.31 2.75 -28.36
CA ASP A 76 4.57 3.46 -28.03
C ASP A 76 4.41 4.54 -26.93
N LEU A 77 3.29 4.56 -26.20
CA LEU A 77 3.10 5.53 -25.12
C LEU A 77 3.68 4.99 -23.81
N ASP A 78 4.85 5.49 -23.41
CA ASP A 78 5.41 5.27 -22.09
C ASP A 78 4.64 6.11 -21.05
N LEU A 79 3.80 5.45 -20.24
CA LEU A 79 3.02 6.07 -19.16
C LEU A 79 3.73 6.02 -17.80
N SER A 80 5.00 5.60 -17.75
CA SER A 80 5.75 5.45 -16.50
C SER A 80 5.79 6.74 -15.67
N PHE A 81 5.77 7.92 -16.31
CA PHE A 81 5.67 9.22 -15.63
C PHE A 81 4.38 9.40 -14.81
N LEU A 82 3.28 8.73 -15.18
CA LEU A 82 2.00 8.82 -14.48
C LEU A 82 1.87 7.83 -13.30
N GLY A 83 2.87 6.99 -13.07
CA GLY A 83 2.82 5.93 -12.05
C GLY A 83 2.56 6.44 -10.66
N LEU A 84 3.32 7.45 -10.22
CA LEU A 84 3.15 8.04 -8.89
C LEU A 84 1.72 8.56 -8.67
N LEU A 85 1.17 9.26 -9.65
CA LEU A 85 -0.21 9.78 -9.61
C LEU A 85 -1.23 8.65 -9.54
N SER A 86 -1.05 7.59 -10.33
CA SER A 86 -1.95 6.43 -10.33
C SER A 86 -1.95 5.71 -8.98
N TYR A 87 -0.77 5.49 -8.38
CA TYR A 87 -0.65 4.81 -7.09
C TYR A 87 -1.30 5.62 -5.97
N ILE A 88 -1.09 6.94 -5.93
CA ILE A 88 -1.75 7.82 -4.96
C ILE A 88 -3.27 7.79 -5.13
N GLY A 89 -3.77 7.79 -6.38
CA GLY A 89 -5.20 7.70 -6.67
C GLY A 89 -5.84 6.40 -6.19
N VAL A 90 -5.17 5.26 -6.39
CA VAL A 90 -5.62 3.95 -5.91
C VAL A 90 -5.64 3.91 -4.38
N ILE A 91 -4.58 4.39 -3.73
CA ILE A 91 -4.52 4.47 -2.27
C ILE A 91 -5.66 5.34 -1.74
N ALA A 92 -5.90 6.50 -2.34
CA ALA A 92 -6.98 7.40 -1.94
C ALA A 92 -8.36 6.74 -2.05
N ALA A 93 -8.63 6.02 -3.14
CA ALA A 93 -9.88 5.28 -3.31
C ALA A 93 -10.06 4.19 -2.24
N LEU A 94 -9.01 3.44 -1.93
CA LEU A 94 -9.04 2.38 -0.92
C LEU A 94 -9.21 2.93 0.50
N VAL A 95 -8.53 4.02 0.84
CA VAL A 95 -8.68 4.68 2.14
C VAL A 95 -10.09 5.26 2.30
N GLN A 96 -10.69 5.79 1.23
CA GLN A 96 -12.07 6.26 1.26
C GLN A 96 -13.05 5.14 1.58
N ILE A 97 -12.84 3.94 0.99
CA ILE A 97 -13.64 2.76 1.30
C ILE A 97 -13.44 2.34 2.76
N LEU A 98 -12.21 2.39 3.25
CA LEU A 98 -11.88 2.09 4.65
C LEU A 98 -12.58 3.05 5.62
N GLU A 99 -12.65 4.35 5.29
CA GLU A 99 -13.34 5.36 6.10
C GLU A 99 -14.83 5.03 6.28
N MET A 100 -15.52 4.72 5.17
CA MET A 100 -16.92 4.29 5.21
C MET A 100 -17.12 2.98 6.00
N PHE A 101 -16.15 2.06 5.94
CA PHE A 101 -16.19 0.80 6.68
C PHE A 101 -16.01 1.02 8.19
N LEU A 102 -15.03 1.84 8.59
CA LEU A 102 -14.73 2.11 10.00
C LEU A 102 -15.84 2.89 10.71
N ASP A 103 -16.46 3.86 10.04
CA ASP A 103 -17.60 4.61 10.59
C ASP A 103 -18.79 3.68 10.91
N LYS A 104 -19.03 2.67 10.05
CA LYS A 104 -20.16 1.74 10.21
C LYS A 104 -19.92 0.62 11.22
N TYR A 105 -18.74 -0.01 11.21
CA TYR A 105 -18.48 -1.21 12.02
C TYR A 105 -17.77 -0.91 13.35
N VAL A 106 -16.92 0.13 13.42
CA VAL A 106 -16.06 0.38 14.59
C VAL A 106 -16.04 1.89 14.93
N PRO A 107 -17.16 2.45 15.41
CA PRO A 107 -17.27 3.89 15.71
C PRO A 107 -16.30 4.35 16.80
N ALA A 108 -15.91 3.45 17.71
CA ALA A 108 -14.92 3.75 18.75
C ALA A 108 -13.53 4.05 18.18
N LEU A 109 -13.14 3.37 17.10
CA LEU A 109 -11.85 3.61 16.43
C LEU A 109 -11.94 4.84 15.53
N TYR A 110 -13.06 5.04 14.84
CA TYR A 110 -13.30 6.24 14.05
C TYR A 110 -13.27 7.52 14.91
N ALA A 111 -13.86 7.52 16.10
CA ALA A 111 -13.79 8.65 17.04
C ALA A 111 -12.36 8.93 17.55
N ALA A 112 -11.51 7.91 17.64
CA ALA A 112 -10.12 8.06 18.09
C ALA A 112 -9.16 8.47 16.95
N LEU A 113 -9.48 8.12 15.71
CA LEU A 113 -8.55 8.14 14.58
C LEU A 113 -9.05 8.99 13.40
N GLY A 114 -10.29 9.51 13.43
CA GLY A 114 -10.99 10.14 12.29
C GLY A 114 -10.17 11.20 11.55
N VAL A 115 -9.43 12.05 12.27
CA VAL A 115 -8.56 13.08 11.67
C VAL A 115 -7.33 12.48 10.97
N PHE A 116 -6.89 11.29 11.38
CA PHE A 116 -5.71 10.61 10.84
C PHE A 116 -6.04 9.61 9.73
N LEU A 117 -7.31 9.28 9.49
CA LEU A 117 -7.70 8.39 8.38
C LEU A 117 -7.24 8.94 7.02
N PRO A 118 -7.44 10.23 6.68
CA PRO A 118 -6.91 10.79 5.44
C PRO A 118 -5.38 10.78 5.38
N LEU A 119 -4.68 10.80 6.51
CA LEU A 119 -3.21 10.73 6.57
C LEU A 119 -2.67 9.37 6.12
N ILE A 120 -3.51 8.33 6.08
CA ILE A 120 -3.15 7.01 5.53
C ILE A 120 -2.86 7.13 4.03
N THR A 121 -3.54 8.03 3.31
CA THR A 121 -3.33 8.22 1.85
C THR A 121 -1.92 8.63 1.49
N VAL A 122 -1.28 9.40 2.36
CA VAL A 122 0.10 9.89 2.21
C VAL A 122 1.07 9.13 3.10
N ASN A 123 0.70 7.93 3.58
CA ASN A 123 1.58 7.12 4.38
C ASN A 123 2.76 6.63 3.53
N CYS A 124 3.96 7.07 3.90
CA CYS A 124 5.17 6.76 3.15
C CYS A 124 5.41 5.25 3.01
N ALA A 125 5.03 4.44 4.01
CA ALA A 125 5.22 2.98 3.92
C ALA A 125 4.34 2.36 2.82
N ILE A 126 3.10 2.83 2.67
CA ILE A 126 2.15 2.32 1.66
C ILE A 126 2.60 2.73 0.25
N LEU A 127 3.00 3.99 0.10
CA LEU A 127 3.56 4.48 -1.15
C LEU A 127 4.86 3.72 -1.50
N GLY A 128 5.79 3.63 -0.55
CA GLY A 128 7.07 2.95 -0.72
C GLY A 128 6.93 1.47 -1.11
N ALA A 129 5.97 0.75 -0.53
CA ALA A 129 5.66 -0.63 -0.92
C ALA A 129 5.26 -0.74 -2.39
N SER A 130 4.45 0.20 -2.88
CA SER A 130 4.03 0.23 -4.29
C SER A 130 5.20 0.52 -5.22
N LEU A 131 6.12 1.43 -4.83
CA LEU A 131 7.34 1.71 -5.60
C LEU A 131 8.32 0.53 -5.60
N PHE A 132 8.58 -0.09 -4.44
CA PHE A 132 9.47 -1.24 -4.35
C PHE A 132 8.95 -2.43 -5.15
N MET A 133 7.64 -2.60 -5.23
CA MET A 133 7.04 -3.64 -6.07
C MET A 133 7.36 -3.46 -7.55
N VAL A 134 7.35 -2.22 -8.03
CA VAL A 134 7.71 -1.88 -9.42
C VAL A 134 9.20 -2.07 -9.66
N GLU A 135 10.05 -1.52 -8.78
CA GLU A 135 11.51 -1.55 -8.96
C GLU A 135 12.10 -2.95 -8.85
N ARG A 136 11.41 -3.85 -8.12
CA ARG A 136 11.79 -5.26 -7.97
C ARG A 136 11.03 -6.20 -8.92
N SER A 137 10.18 -5.66 -9.78
CA SER A 137 9.39 -6.39 -10.78
C SER A 137 8.69 -7.64 -10.23
N TYR A 138 7.98 -7.51 -9.10
CA TYR A 138 7.32 -8.66 -8.47
C TYR A 138 6.11 -9.15 -9.28
N ASP A 139 5.92 -10.46 -9.36
CA ASP A 139 4.71 -11.06 -9.93
C ASP A 139 3.48 -10.83 -9.03
N PHE A 140 2.26 -11.02 -9.54
CA PHE A 140 1.02 -10.85 -8.77
C PHE A 140 1.03 -11.67 -7.47
N GLY A 141 1.52 -12.92 -7.53
CA GLY A 141 1.64 -13.77 -6.34
C GLY A 141 2.67 -13.27 -5.32
N GLU A 142 3.75 -12.64 -5.78
CA GLU A 142 4.78 -12.06 -4.92
C GLU A 142 4.33 -10.71 -4.33
N GLY A 143 3.55 -9.93 -5.08
CA GLY A 143 2.96 -8.67 -4.62
C GLY A 143 1.98 -8.85 -3.46
N VAL A 144 1.17 -9.92 -3.47
CA VAL A 144 0.28 -10.25 -2.34
C VAL A 144 1.09 -10.61 -1.08
N VAL A 145 2.18 -11.36 -1.24
CA VAL A 145 3.04 -11.79 -0.13
C VAL A 145 3.91 -10.64 0.40
N PHE A 146 4.32 -9.71 -0.46
CA PHE A 146 5.10 -8.53 -0.07
C PHE A 146 4.24 -7.44 0.58
N GLY A 147 2.96 -7.35 0.22
CA GLY A 147 2.02 -6.40 0.81
C GLY A 147 1.37 -6.86 2.13
N PHE A 148 1.62 -8.09 2.58
CA PHE A 148 1.11 -8.62 3.84
C PHE A 148 2.18 -8.59 4.93
#